data_AF-A0A3N5MT25-F1
#
_entry.id   AF-A0A3N5MT25-F1
#
_cell.length_a   1.000
_cell.length_b   1.000
_cell.length_c   1.000
_cell.angle_alpha   90.00
_cell.angle_beta   90.00
_cell.angle_gamma   90.00
#
_symmetry.space_group_name_H-M   'P 1'
#
loop_
_entity.id
_entity.type
_entity.pdbx_description
1 polymer ?
#
loop_
_entity_poly.entity_id
_entity_poly.type
_entity_poly.pdbx_seq_one_letter_code
_entity_poly.pdbx_strand_id
1 'polypeptide(L)'
;MPYSNYRPDLMGSAVLTPAGSFEAGSLQTFALVYTAGAFGIDDTGSIKIGFRFATDFGPVQLSDPKAQGYTSVAASNGATLEAKWEFKRNIRPWSRSLYVGVVRDFLAPGDTITIRFGDRRFGSPGIRLQTYCENAFEFRVFADPIATYDYVALTESPRIALVPGPAVTTFAVLPTLARVGEPFRLALAAQDKWGNPTDREERIVRLQGDASILHLPATARLRRGSFATLVEGLSAAAPGDVHVRVLDEAGAELCRSNPLRIAPPGTAL
;
A
#
# COMPACT_ATOMS: atom_id res chain seq x y z
N MET A 1 -15.89 -23.08 7.16
CA MET A 1 -17.07 -22.23 7.02
C MET A 1 -16.73 -21.07 6.10
N PRO A 2 -17.39 -20.91 4.95
CA PRO A 2 -17.35 -19.66 4.17
C PRO A 2 -18.12 -18.55 4.91
N TYR A 3 -17.99 -17.30 4.45
CA TYR A 3 -18.88 -16.22 4.91
C TYR A 3 -20.31 -16.50 4.45
N SER A 4 -21.28 -16.09 5.26
CA SER A 4 -22.68 -16.13 4.85
C SER A 4 -22.95 -15.13 3.74
N ASN A 5 -23.81 -15.53 2.81
CA ASN A 5 -24.30 -14.72 1.70
C ASN A 5 -25.78 -14.36 1.90
N TYR A 6 -26.28 -14.47 3.13
CA TYR A 6 -27.67 -14.16 3.45
C TYR A 6 -27.92 -12.66 3.32
N ARG A 7 -28.67 -12.28 2.27
CA ARG A 7 -29.19 -10.91 2.06
C ARG A 7 -28.15 -9.80 2.32
N PRO A 8 -26.98 -9.82 1.65
CA PRO A 8 -25.96 -8.78 1.83
C PRO A 8 -26.47 -7.37 1.49
N ASP A 9 -27.48 -7.27 0.64
CA ASP A 9 -28.20 -6.04 0.29
C ASP A 9 -28.92 -5.38 1.48
N LEU A 10 -29.21 -6.13 2.55
CA LEU A 10 -29.90 -5.64 3.75
C LEU A 10 -28.98 -5.40 4.94
N MET A 11 -27.68 -5.73 4.82
CA MET A 11 -26.70 -5.64 5.91
C MET A 11 -26.20 -4.22 6.17
N GLY A 12 -26.57 -3.27 5.33
CA GLY A 12 -26.15 -1.87 5.43
C GLY A 12 -25.05 -1.51 4.45
N SER A 13 -24.39 -0.39 4.71
CA SER A 13 -23.33 0.15 3.85
C SER A 13 -22.22 0.79 4.67
N ALA A 14 -21.05 0.97 4.08
CA ALA A 14 -19.94 1.65 4.73
C ALA A 14 -19.23 2.62 3.78
N VAL A 15 -18.92 3.81 4.29
CA VAL A 15 -18.18 4.84 3.57
C VAL A 15 -16.92 5.20 4.36
N LEU A 16 -15.82 5.47 3.66
CA LEU A 16 -14.56 5.88 4.25
C LEU A 16 -14.19 7.28 3.78
N THR A 17 -13.81 8.16 4.72
CA THR A 17 -13.35 9.53 4.43
C THR A 17 -12.06 9.82 5.19
N PRO A 18 -11.03 10.41 4.56
CA PRO A 18 -10.94 10.72 3.13
C PRO A 18 -10.82 9.45 2.26
N ALA A 19 -11.35 9.51 1.04
CA ALA A 19 -11.15 8.50 0.01
C ALA A 19 -10.00 8.90 -0.94
N GLY A 20 -9.52 7.97 -1.76
CA GLY A 20 -8.52 8.24 -2.80
C GLY A 20 -7.17 7.58 -2.53
N SER A 21 -6.10 8.29 -2.89
CA SER A 21 -4.73 7.79 -2.88
C SER A 21 -3.91 8.40 -1.75
N PHE A 22 -3.16 7.56 -1.04
CA PHE A 22 -2.34 7.96 0.10
C PHE A 22 -0.94 7.37 -0.01
N GLU A 23 0.06 8.11 0.47
CA GLU A 23 1.44 7.65 0.44
C GLU A 23 1.65 6.43 1.36
N ALA A 24 2.32 5.41 0.85
CA ALA A 24 2.69 4.21 1.60
C ALA A 24 3.48 4.55 2.87
N GLY A 25 3.11 3.94 3.99
CA GLY A 25 3.73 4.19 5.30
C GLY A 25 3.51 5.59 5.88
N SER A 26 2.67 6.43 5.28
CA SER A 26 2.31 7.74 5.86
C SER A 26 1.35 7.60 7.04
N LEU A 27 1.33 8.61 7.91
CA LEU A 27 0.40 8.72 9.04
C LEU A 27 -0.87 9.45 8.58
N GLN A 28 -2.00 8.76 8.67
CA GLN A 28 -3.29 9.24 8.19
C GLN A 28 -4.37 9.15 9.27
N THR A 29 -5.51 9.77 8.98
CA THR A 29 -6.73 9.66 9.77
C THR A 29 -7.87 9.31 8.83
N PHE A 30 -8.68 8.34 9.20
CA PHE A 30 -9.87 7.96 8.43
C PHE A 30 -11.09 7.84 9.33
N ALA A 31 -12.23 8.29 8.83
CA ALA A 31 -13.55 7.98 9.38
C ALA A 31 -14.22 6.95 8.48
N LEU A 32 -14.41 5.73 9.00
CA LEU A 32 -15.29 4.73 8.42
C LEU A 32 -16.66 4.88 9.10
N VAL A 33 -17.68 5.20 8.32
CA VAL A 33 -19.07 5.30 8.79
C VAL A 33 -19.83 4.11 8.23
N TYR A 34 -20.20 3.18 9.11
CA TYR A 34 -21.14 2.13 8.81
C TYR A 34 -22.56 2.63 9.06
N THR A 35 -23.48 2.42 8.12
CA THR A 35 -24.90 2.72 8.25
C THR A 35 -25.67 1.41 8.30
N ALA A 36 -26.42 1.20 9.37
CA ALA A 36 -27.21 -0.01 9.58
C ALA A 36 -28.28 -0.16 8.50
N GLY A 37 -28.37 -1.37 7.93
CA GLY A 37 -29.33 -1.70 6.90
C GLY A 37 -30.71 -2.02 7.45
N ALA A 38 -31.54 -2.70 6.67
CA ALA A 38 -32.92 -3.01 7.04
C ALA A 38 -33.03 -3.88 8.31
N PHE A 39 -31.99 -4.65 8.63
CA PHE A 39 -31.94 -5.46 9.84
C PHE A 39 -31.57 -4.67 11.11
N GLY A 40 -31.09 -3.43 11.00
CA GLY A 40 -30.47 -2.75 12.14
C GLY A 40 -29.20 -3.47 12.61
N ILE A 41 -28.84 -3.29 13.88
CA ILE A 41 -27.94 -4.17 14.64
C ILE A 41 -28.57 -4.33 16.03
N ASP A 42 -28.93 -5.54 16.41
CA ASP A 42 -29.52 -5.85 17.71
C ASP A 42 -28.49 -5.72 18.85
N ASP A 43 -28.97 -5.74 20.09
CA ASP A 43 -28.09 -5.91 21.25
C ASP A 43 -27.22 -7.17 21.06
N THR A 44 -25.94 -7.07 21.42
CA THR A 44 -24.90 -8.08 21.18
C THR A 44 -24.55 -8.37 19.71
N GLY A 45 -25.24 -7.74 18.76
CA GLY A 45 -24.87 -7.71 17.34
C GLY A 45 -23.58 -6.93 17.11
N SER A 46 -22.96 -7.08 15.94
CA SER A 46 -21.64 -6.47 15.70
C SER A 46 -21.27 -6.26 14.23
N ILE A 47 -20.26 -5.42 14.02
CA ILE A 47 -19.51 -5.34 12.78
C ILE A 47 -18.04 -5.69 12.98
N LYS A 48 -17.38 -6.14 11.91
CA LYS A 48 -15.93 -6.36 11.86
C LYS A 48 -15.33 -5.65 10.66
N ILE A 49 -14.20 -4.99 10.86
CA ILE A 49 -13.40 -4.40 9.79
C ILE A 49 -12.13 -5.24 9.67
N GLY A 50 -12.06 -6.06 8.63
CA GLY A 50 -10.98 -7.00 8.36
C GLY A 50 -9.92 -6.43 7.43
N PHE A 51 -8.67 -6.78 7.73
CA PHE A 51 -7.49 -6.44 6.92
C PHE A 51 -6.78 -7.72 6.48
N ARG A 52 -6.21 -7.71 5.27
CA ARG A 52 -5.49 -8.86 4.70
C ARG A 52 -4.32 -9.27 5.60
N PHE A 53 -4.02 -10.57 5.62
CA PHE A 53 -2.98 -11.14 6.48
C PHE A 53 -1.60 -10.56 6.20
N ALA A 54 -1.24 -10.52 4.92
CA ALA A 54 -0.06 -9.79 4.47
C ALA A 54 -0.43 -8.31 4.51
N THR A 55 -0.21 -7.68 5.65
CA THR A 55 -0.22 -6.23 5.87
C THR A 55 0.64 -5.90 7.06
N ASP A 56 1.41 -4.82 6.94
CA ASP A 56 2.09 -4.18 8.05
C ASP A 56 1.38 -2.88 8.48
N PHE A 57 0.11 -2.69 8.10
CA PHE A 57 -0.75 -1.61 8.57
C PHE A 57 -0.61 -1.44 10.08
N GLY A 58 -0.46 -0.18 10.50
CA GLY A 58 -0.12 0.20 11.87
C GLY A 58 -1.10 -0.39 12.88
N PRO A 59 -0.63 -0.62 14.13
CA PRO A 59 -1.49 -1.18 15.16
C PRO A 59 -2.67 -0.24 15.43
N VAL A 60 -3.88 -0.80 15.39
CA VAL A 60 -5.08 -0.15 15.91
C VAL A 60 -5.06 -0.31 17.42
N GLN A 61 -5.21 0.79 18.15
CA GLN A 61 -5.31 0.77 19.61
C GLN A 61 -6.41 1.72 20.08
N LEU A 62 -6.98 1.44 21.26
CA LEU A 62 -8.21 2.07 21.74
C LEU A 62 -8.03 2.78 23.09
N SER A 63 -6.82 2.79 23.65
CA SER A 63 -6.56 3.15 25.05
C SER A 63 -5.79 4.45 25.24
N ASP A 64 -4.80 4.75 24.41
CA ASP A 64 -3.99 5.96 24.53
C ASP A 64 -4.38 7.00 23.46
N PRO A 65 -5.16 8.04 23.80
CA PRO A 65 -5.61 9.06 22.85
C PRO A 65 -4.49 9.85 22.17
N LYS A 66 -3.27 9.85 22.73
CA LYS A 66 -2.12 10.61 22.21
C LYS A 66 -1.15 9.75 21.41
N ALA A 67 -1.23 8.42 21.53
CA ALA A 67 -0.35 7.52 20.80
C ALA A 67 -0.77 7.31 19.33
N GLN A 68 0.19 6.86 18.50
CA GLN A 68 -0.07 6.42 17.14
C GLN A 68 -1.13 5.31 17.11
N GLY A 69 -1.99 5.32 16.10
CA GLY A 69 -3.00 4.28 15.88
C GLY A 69 -4.23 4.38 16.79
N TYR A 70 -4.33 5.43 17.61
CA TYR A 70 -5.52 5.66 18.44
C TYR A 70 -6.77 5.65 17.58
N THR A 71 -7.75 4.85 17.98
CA THR A 71 -8.97 4.65 17.23
C THR A 71 -10.16 4.79 18.16
N SER A 72 -11.12 5.62 17.79
CA SER A 72 -12.35 5.83 18.55
C SER A 72 -13.55 5.30 17.79
N VAL A 73 -14.58 4.83 18.51
CA VAL A 73 -15.85 4.37 17.95
C VAL A 73 -17.01 5.13 18.61
N ALA A 74 -18.06 5.44 17.85
CA ALA A 74 -19.26 6.08 18.37
C ALA A 74 -20.49 5.68 17.56
N ALA A 75 -21.61 5.43 18.24
CA ALA A 75 -22.92 5.24 17.63
C ALA A 75 -23.67 6.57 17.52
N SER A 76 -24.42 6.81 16.44
CA SER A 76 -25.21 8.04 16.27
C SER A 76 -26.34 8.20 17.27
N ASN A 77 -26.88 7.08 17.77
CA ASN A 77 -27.99 7.04 18.71
C ASN A 77 -27.54 6.90 20.17
N GLY A 78 -26.24 6.90 20.44
CA GLY A 78 -25.69 6.77 21.79
C GLY A 78 -25.56 5.34 22.32
N ALA A 79 -25.86 4.31 21.51
CA ALA A 79 -25.66 2.91 21.88
C ALA A 79 -24.23 2.66 22.39
N THR A 80 -24.10 1.80 23.40
CA THR A 80 -22.80 1.49 24.00
C THR A 80 -22.07 0.47 23.11
N LEU A 81 -20.87 0.83 22.66
CA LEU A 81 -20.05 -0.01 21.80
C LEU A 81 -18.85 -0.59 22.55
N GLU A 82 -18.57 -1.87 22.32
CA GLU A 82 -17.30 -2.50 22.66
C GLU A 82 -16.45 -2.66 21.39
N ALA A 83 -15.22 -2.16 21.43
CA ALA A 83 -14.28 -2.32 20.33
C ALA A 83 -13.07 -3.15 20.76
N LYS A 84 -12.62 -4.07 19.89
CA LYS A 84 -11.45 -4.94 20.13
C LYS A 84 -10.64 -5.09 18.85
N TRP A 85 -9.32 -4.88 18.94
CA TRP A 85 -8.39 -5.18 17.86
C TRP A 85 -7.86 -6.60 18.02
N GLU A 86 -8.19 -7.50 17.08
CA GLU A 86 -8.01 -8.94 17.29
C GLU A 86 -7.35 -9.63 16.09
N PHE A 87 -6.53 -10.64 16.39
CA PHE A 87 -5.89 -11.49 15.40
C PHE A 87 -6.60 -12.84 15.29
N LYS A 88 -6.79 -13.33 14.06
CA LYS A 88 -7.45 -14.60 13.71
C LYS A 88 -8.91 -14.72 14.17
N ARG A 89 -9.66 -13.63 14.18
CA ARG A 89 -11.12 -13.63 14.39
C ARG A 89 -11.96 -13.53 13.12
N ASN A 90 -11.34 -13.77 11.97
CA ASN A 90 -12.00 -13.83 10.69
C ASN A 90 -11.42 -14.92 9.78
N ILE A 91 -12.14 -15.24 8.71
CA ILE A 91 -11.68 -16.19 7.70
C ILE A 91 -10.59 -15.52 6.85
N ARG A 92 -9.51 -16.27 6.57
CA ARG A 92 -8.44 -15.83 5.66
C ARG A 92 -9.04 -15.37 4.31
N PRO A 93 -8.51 -14.28 3.71
CA PRO A 93 -7.26 -13.61 4.06
C PRO A 93 -7.38 -12.56 5.19
N TRP A 94 -8.56 -12.32 5.78
CA TRP A 94 -8.84 -11.18 6.67
C TRP A 94 -8.39 -11.39 8.13
N SER A 95 -7.10 -11.63 8.38
CA SER A 95 -6.65 -12.16 9.67
C SER A 95 -6.67 -11.16 10.83
N ARG A 96 -6.40 -9.87 10.59
CA ARG A 96 -6.49 -8.83 11.63
C ARG A 96 -7.83 -8.11 11.45
N SER A 97 -8.59 -7.95 12.53
CA SER A 97 -9.88 -7.28 12.47
C SER A 97 -10.11 -6.36 13.66
N LEU A 98 -10.74 -5.21 13.41
CA LEU A 98 -11.40 -4.43 14.44
C LEU A 98 -12.83 -4.95 14.59
N TYR A 99 -13.12 -5.57 15.72
CA TYR A 99 -14.47 -5.89 16.15
C TYR A 99 -15.11 -4.66 16.79
N VAL A 100 -16.37 -4.39 16.47
CA VAL A 100 -17.21 -3.38 17.12
C VAL A 100 -18.58 -4.00 17.39
N GLY A 101 -18.85 -4.34 18.65
CA GLY A 101 -20.11 -4.92 19.11
C GLY A 101 -20.98 -3.89 19.83
N VAL A 102 -22.30 -4.01 19.66
CA VAL A 102 -23.28 -3.29 20.49
C VAL A 102 -23.44 -4.07 21.79
N VAL A 103 -23.34 -3.39 22.94
CA VAL A 103 -23.41 -4.03 24.27
C VAL A 103 -24.59 -3.53 25.09
N ARG A 104 -25.11 -2.35 24.76
CA ARG A 104 -26.36 -1.82 25.31
C ARG A 104 -27.07 -1.06 24.20
N ASP A 105 -28.39 -1.22 24.18
CA ASP A 105 -29.29 -0.73 23.14
C ASP A 105 -29.11 -1.49 21.81
N PHE A 106 -29.52 -0.87 20.71
CA PHE A 106 -29.49 -1.42 19.36
C PHE A 106 -29.25 -0.28 18.36
N LEU A 107 -29.05 -0.61 17.09
CA LEU A 107 -29.06 0.33 15.97
C LEU A 107 -30.30 0.08 15.13
N ALA A 108 -31.14 1.10 14.96
CA ALA A 108 -32.25 1.05 14.01
C ALA A 108 -31.72 1.16 12.57
N PRO A 109 -32.49 0.76 11.55
CA PRO A 109 -32.15 1.05 10.16
C PRO A 109 -31.85 2.54 9.96
N GLY A 110 -30.68 2.84 9.39
CA GLY A 110 -30.19 4.22 9.20
C GLY A 110 -29.33 4.77 10.32
N ASP A 111 -29.31 4.17 11.52
CA ASP A 111 -28.32 4.53 12.55
C ASP A 111 -26.91 4.16 12.10
N THR A 112 -25.91 4.85 12.65
CA THR A 112 -24.52 4.72 12.20
C THR A 112 -23.56 4.38 13.31
N ILE A 113 -22.51 3.64 12.96
CA ILE A 113 -21.28 3.50 13.75
C ILE A 113 -20.17 4.26 13.02
N THR A 114 -19.60 5.27 13.67
CA THR A 114 -18.43 5.98 13.18
C THR A 114 -17.17 5.45 13.85
N ILE A 115 -16.26 4.88 13.05
CA ILE A 115 -14.94 4.41 13.46
C ILE A 115 -13.90 5.40 12.95
N ARG A 116 -13.12 5.99 13.84
CA ARG A 116 -12.07 6.96 13.48
C ARG A 116 -10.71 6.34 13.68
N PHE A 117 -10.11 5.81 12.62
CA PHE A 117 -8.74 5.30 12.65
C PHE A 117 -7.74 6.46 12.71
N GLY A 118 -6.78 6.39 13.63
CA GLY A 118 -5.78 7.45 13.80
C GLY A 118 -6.41 8.77 14.23
N ASP A 119 -7.29 8.75 15.23
CA ASP A 119 -8.09 9.89 15.64
C ASP A 119 -7.24 11.01 16.28
N ARG A 120 -7.02 12.07 15.50
CA ARG A 120 -6.20 13.23 15.87
C ARG A 120 -6.86 14.18 16.88
N ARG A 121 -8.17 14.02 17.16
CA ARG A 121 -8.92 14.96 18.03
C ARG A 121 -8.36 15.07 19.44
N PHE A 122 -7.60 14.06 19.88
CA PHE A 122 -7.03 13.99 21.23
C PHE A 122 -5.49 14.00 21.26
N GLY A 123 -4.86 14.31 20.13
CA GLY A 123 -3.40 14.47 20.03
C GLY A 123 -2.64 13.29 19.41
N SER A 124 -3.33 12.22 18.97
CA SER A 124 -2.70 11.16 18.18
C SER A 124 -2.03 11.73 16.93
N PRO A 125 -0.88 11.21 16.48
CA PRO A 125 -0.30 11.59 15.19
C PRO A 125 -1.04 10.96 13.98
N GLY A 126 -1.93 9.98 14.21
CA GLY A 126 -2.64 9.23 13.17
C GLY A 126 -2.30 7.73 13.19
N ILE A 127 -2.81 6.98 12.21
CA ILE A 127 -2.50 5.57 11.99
C ILE A 127 -1.55 5.42 10.80
N ARG A 128 -0.55 4.53 10.91
CA ARG A 128 0.42 4.30 9.84
C ARG A 128 -0.19 3.37 8.79
N LEU A 129 -0.17 3.78 7.53
CA LEU A 129 -0.52 2.92 6.41
C LEU A 129 0.55 1.82 6.20
N GLN A 130 0.22 0.72 5.52
CA GLN A 130 1.23 -0.30 5.18
C GLN A 130 2.32 0.31 4.28
N THR A 131 3.54 -0.24 4.34
CA THR A 131 4.72 0.33 3.69
C THR A 131 4.86 0.00 2.21
N TYR A 132 3.92 -0.77 1.65
CA TYR A 132 3.95 -1.13 0.23
C TYR A 132 2.68 -0.71 -0.50
N CYS A 133 2.84 -0.42 -1.80
CA CYS A 133 1.77 0.05 -2.66
C CYS A 133 0.71 -1.03 -2.91
N GLU A 134 -0.55 -0.61 -2.97
CA GLU A 134 -1.70 -1.46 -3.26
C GLU A 134 -2.81 -0.61 -3.85
N ASN A 135 -3.30 -0.95 -5.04
CA ASN A 135 -4.33 -0.16 -5.72
C ASN A 135 -5.70 -0.21 -5.03
N ALA A 136 -5.93 -1.22 -4.18
CA ALA A 136 -7.20 -1.45 -3.49
C ALA A 136 -6.95 -2.01 -2.08
N PHE A 137 -6.38 -1.18 -1.20
CA PHE A 137 -6.30 -1.48 0.22
C PHE A 137 -7.71 -1.36 0.82
N GLU A 138 -8.33 -2.50 1.09
CA GLU A 138 -9.74 -2.62 1.46
C GLU A 138 -9.92 -2.68 2.98
N PHE A 139 -10.83 -1.84 3.49
CA PHE A 139 -11.34 -1.93 4.85
C PHE A 139 -12.56 -2.84 4.82
N ARG A 140 -12.34 -4.15 4.75
CA ARG A 140 -13.41 -5.13 4.49
C ARG A 140 -14.40 -5.16 5.64
N VAL A 141 -15.64 -4.77 5.40
CA VAL A 141 -16.67 -4.69 6.44
C VAL A 141 -17.55 -5.93 6.40
N PHE A 142 -17.78 -6.49 7.58
CA PHE A 142 -18.70 -7.59 7.84
C PHE A 142 -19.70 -7.17 8.90
N ALA A 143 -20.94 -7.60 8.77
CA ALA A 143 -22.00 -7.39 9.75
C ALA A 143 -22.56 -8.72 10.24
N ASP A 144 -22.88 -8.79 11.52
CA ASP A 144 -23.70 -9.81 12.17
C ASP A 144 -24.78 -9.08 12.97
N PRO A 145 -25.90 -8.70 12.32
CA PRO A 145 -26.92 -7.87 12.94
C PRO A 145 -27.65 -8.50 14.11
N ILE A 146 -27.72 -9.83 14.17
CA ILE A 146 -28.56 -10.57 15.13
C ILE A 146 -27.74 -11.52 16.02
N ALA A 147 -26.46 -11.21 16.21
CA ALA A 147 -25.56 -11.87 17.16
C ALA A 147 -25.44 -13.41 17.02
N THR A 148 -25.53 -13.93 15.80
CA THR A 148 -25.42 -15.38 15.52
C THR A 148 -23.98 -15.83 15.27
N TYR A 149 -23.06 -14.87 15.20
CA TYR A 149 -21.67 -15.03 14.79
C TYR A 149 -21.49 -15.53 13.34
N ASP A 150 -22.55 -15.45 12.54
CA ASP A 150 -22.56 -15.74 11.10
C ASP A 150 -22.44 -14.45 10.30
N TYR A 151 -21.21 -13.98 10.14
CA TYR A 151 -20.93 -12.68 9.50
C TYR A 151 -21.20 -12.70 7.99
N VAL A 152 -21.92 -11.68 7.54
CA VAL A 152 -22.14 -11.37 6.13
C VAL A 152 -21.27 -10.19 5.73
N ALA A 153 -20.50 -10.36 4.65
CA ALA A 153 -19.73 -9.26 4.09
C ALA A 153 -20.67 -8.25 3.42
N LEU A 154 -20.41 -6.95 3.58
CA LEU A 154 -21.15 -5.94 2.82
C LEU A 154 -20.90 -6.12 1.32
N THR A 155 -21.92 -5.81 0.50
CA THR A 155 -21.84 -5.87 -0.97
C THR A 155 -20.64 -5.08 -1.48
N GLU A 156 -20.41 -3.89 -0.91
CA GLU A 156 -19.23 -3.07 -1.18
C GLU A 156 -18.59 -2.65 0.14
N SER A 157 -17.27 -2.81 0.22
CA SER A 157 -16.46 -2.28 1.31
C SER A 157 -15.58 -1.14 0.80
N PRO A 158 -15.34 -0.11 1.61
CA PRO A 158 -14.52 1.01 1.19
C PRO A 158 -13.06 0.61 1.02
N ARG A 159 -12.40 1.28 0.08
CA ARG A 159 -11.00 1.04 -0.27
C ARG A 159 -10.27 2.36 -0.54
N ILE A 160 -8.96 2.33 -0.34
CA ILE A 160 -8.04 3.40 -0.74
C ILE A 160 -6.95 2.82 -1.64
N ALA A 161 -6.27 3.69 -2.39
CA ALA A 161 -5.04 3.33 -3.07
C ALA A 161 -3.84 3.75 -2.21
N LEU A 162 -2.86 2.87 -2.11
CA LEU A 162 -1.57 3.15 -1.51
C LEU A 162 -0.56 3.34 -2.62
N VAL A 163 -0.01 4.54 -2.70
CA VAL A 163 0.89 4.99 -3.77
C VAL A 163 2.29 5.25 -3.22
N PRO A 164 3.34 5.18 -4.05
CA PRO A 164 4.69 5.37 -3.56
C PRO A 164 4.93 6.81 -3.09
N GLY A 165 5.86 6.95 -2.15
CA GLY A 165 6.37 8.25 -1.71
C GLY A 165 7.30 8.93 -2.73
N PRO A 166 7.84 10.10 -2.40
CA PRO A 166 8.94 10.72 -3.15
C PRO A 166 10.13 9.78 -3.27
N ALA A 167 10.90 9.91 -4.34
CA ALA A 167 12.12 9.13 -4.52
C ALA A 167 13.14 9.43 -3.43
N VAL A 168 13.76 8.37 -2.92
CA VAL A 168 14.86 8.42 -1.97
C VAL A 168 16.10 7.74 -2.55
N THR A 169 15.91 6.64 -3.30
CA THR A 169 17.01 5.87 -3.88
C THR A 169 16.83 5.71 -5.38
N THR A 170 17.88 5.97 -6.16
CA THR A 170 17.92 5.72 -7.60
C THR A 170 18.63 4.39 -7.87
N PHE A 171 18.16 3.63 -8.85
CA PHE A 171 18.74 2.35 -9.25
C PHE A 171 19.02 2.33 -10.74
N ALA A 172 20.08 1.60 -11.09
CA ALA A 172 20.50 1.33 -12.44
C ALA A 172 20.62 -0.19 -12.59
N VAL A 173 20.03 -0.76 -13.63
CA VAL A 173 20.02 -2.20 -13.86
C VAL A 173 20.41 -2.49 -15.30
N LEU A 174 21.45 -3.28 -15.48
CA LEU A 174 21.85 -3.90 -16.73
C LEU A 174 21.41 -5.38 -16.73
N PRO A 175 21.33 -6.05 -17.90
CA PRO A 175 21.34 -7.51 -17.93
C PRO A 175 22.57 -8.07 -17.21
N THR A 176 22.54 -9.35 -16.86
CA THR A 176 23.69 -10.00 -16.21
C THR A 176 24.72 -10.50 -17.22
N LEU A 177 24.31 -10.75 -18.48
CA LEU A 177 25.13 -11.34 -19.52
C LEU A 177 24.70 -10.83 -20.91
N ALA A 178 25.67 -10.46 -21.74
CA ALA A 178 25.51 -10.12 -23.16
C ALA A 178 26.80 -10.48 -23.92
N ARG A 179 26.80 -10.45 -25.25
CA ARG A 179 28.02 -10.61 -26.06
C ARG A 179 28.56 -9.29 -26.57
N VAL A 180 29.82 -9.33 -27.00
CA VAL A 180 30.40 -8.27 -27.84
C VAL A 180 29.49 -8.00 -29.04
N GLY A 181 29.13 -6.73 -29.24
CA GLY A 181 28.26 -6.26 -30.31
C GLY A 181 26.75 -6.55 -30.15
N GLU A 182 26.35 -7.36 -29.16
CA GLU A 182 24.93 -7.65 -28.91
C GLU A 182 24.26 -6.44 -28.25
N PRO A 183 23.06 -6.03 -28.72
CA PRO A 183 22.36 -4.91 -28.14
C PRO A 183 21.81 -5.27 -26.74
N PHE A 184 22.00 -4.36 -25.79
CA PHE A 184 21.39 -4.41 -24.47
C PHE A 184 20.81 -3.05 -24.08
N ARG A 185 20.14 -3.01 -22.93
CA ARG A 185 19.53 -1.80 -22.37
C ARG A 185 19.93 -1.58 -20.93
N LEU A 186 19.96 -0.31 -20.52
CA LEU A 186 20.06 0.10 -19.12
C LEU A 186 18.68 0.56 -18.65
N ALA A 187 18.20 0.00 -17.54
CA ALA A 187 16.99 0.47 -16.88
C ALA A 187 17.37 1.36 -15.69
N LEU A 188 16.82 2.57 -15.65
CA LEU A 188 16.92 3.50 -14.54
C LEU A 188 15.57 3.57 -13.84
N ALA A 189 15.57 3.48 -12.52
CA ALA A 189 14.35 3.57 -11.72
C ALA A 189 14.64 4.30 -10.40
N ALA A 190 13.58 4.69 -9.71
CA ALA A 190 13.67 5.25 -8.36
C ALA A 190 12.74 4.48 -7.41
N GLN A 191 13.10 4.45 -6.14
CA GLN A 191 12.24 3.92 -5.08
C GLN A 191 12.03 4.95 -3.98
N ASP A 192 10.88 4.85 -3.32
CA ASP A 192 10.60 5.60 -2.10
C ASP A 192 11.38 5.05 -0.89
N LYS A 193 11.21 5.68 0.28
CA LYS A 193 11.89 5.28 1.53
C LYS A 193 11.59 3.84 1.99
N TRP A 194 10.55 3.21 1.45
CA TRP A 194 10.13 1.85 1.77
C TRP A 194 10.51 0.83 0.68
N GLY A 195 11.18 1.27 -0.39
CA GLY A 195 11.58 0.42 -1.50
C GLY A 195 10.51 0.23 -2.58
N ASN A 196 9.40 0.99 -2.54
CA ASN A 196 8.41 0.93 -3.62
C ASN A 196 8.94 1.66 -4.85
N PRO A 197 8.86 1.08 -6.07
CA PRO A 197 9.09 1.84 -7.29
C PRO A 197 8.22 3.09 -7.30
N THR A 198 8.82 4.24 -7.59
CA THR A 198 8.12 5.52 -7.60
C THR A 198 8.15 6.17 -8.97
N ASP A 199 7.01 6.72 -9.37
CA ASP A 199 6.83 7.53 -10.56
C ASP A 199 6.89 9.03 -10.24
N ARG A 200 7.27 9.42 -9.02
CA ARG A 200 7.21 10.81 -8.56
C ARG A 200 8.49 11.61 -8.85
N GLU A 201 9.50 10.95 -9.42
CA GLU A 201 10.81 11.54 -9.72
C GLU A 201 10.78 12.37 -11.01
N GLU A 202 11.44 13.52 -11.00
CA GLU A 202 11.67 14.36 -12.17
C GLU A 202 13.10 14.90 -12.12
N ARG A 203 14.02 14.27 -12.87
CA ARG A 203 15.46 14.57 -12.79
C ARG A 203 16.19 14.21 -14.07
N ILE A 204 17.19 15.01 -14.42
CA ILE A 204 18.21 14.64 -15.41
C ILE A 204 19.42 14.06 -14.65
N VAL A 205 19.89 12.89 -15.09
CA VAL A 205 21.08 12.22 -14.53
C VAL A 205 22.15 12.12 -15.60
N ARG A 206 23.41 12.15 -15.17
CA ARG A 206 24.57 11.89 -16.02
C ARG A 206 24.93 10.41 -15.96
N LEU A 207 25.25 9.83 -17.11
CA LEU A 207 25.65 8.43 -17.21
C LEU A 207 27.15 8.35 -17.53
N GLN A 208 27.86 7.52 -16.78
CA GLN A 208 29.27 7.25 -16.99
C GLN A 208 29.48 5.73 -17.01
N GLY A 209 29.73 5.18 -18.19
CA GLY A 209 30.03 3.76 -18.37
C GLY A 209 31.51 3.49 -18.53
N ASP A 210 31.87 2.21 -18.48
CA ASP A 210 33.20 1.76 -18.88
C ASP A 210 33.45 2.04 -20.37
N ALA A 211 34.72 2.26 -20.74
CA ALA A 211 35.11 2.65 -22.10
C ALA A 211 34.71 1.65 -23.20
N SER A 212 34.45 0.39 -22.83
CA SER A 212 33.99 -0.66 -23.74
C SER A 212 32.50 -0.55 -24.08
N ILE A 213 31.69 0.19 -23.30
CA ILE A 213 30.27 0.40 -23.58
C ILE A 213 30.12 1.43 -24.70
N LEU A 214 29.44 1.03 -25.77
CA LEU A 214 29.15 1.86 -26.93
C LEU A 214 27.73 2.44 -26.82
N HIS A 215 27.55 3.59 -27.46
CA HIS A 215 26.25 4.29 -27.59
C HIS A 215 25.59 4.72 -26.28
N LEU A 216 26.32 4.73 -25.16
CA LEU A 216 25.81 5.28 -23.90
C LEU A 216 25.67 6.81 -24.02
N PRO A 217 24.46 7.37 -23.91
CA PRO A 217 24.28 8.81 -23.93
C PRO A 217 24.88 9.43 -22.67
N ALA A 218 25.34 10.69 -22.76
CA ALA A 218 25.91 11.40 -21.61
C ALA A 218 24.89 11.62 -20.47
N THR A 219 23.59 11.68 -20.80
CA THR A 219 22.52 11.96 -19.85
C THR A 219 21.25 11.15 -20.15
N ALA A 220 20.46 10.90 -19.12
CA ALA A 220 19.10 10.37 -19.22
C ALA A 220 18.14 11.14 -18.31
N ARG A 221 16.83 11.05 -18.57
CA ARG A 221 15.80 11.75 -17.78
C ARG A 221 14.87 10.75 -17.11
N LEU A 222 14.81 10.80 -15.78
CA LEU A 222 13.74 10.21 -14.97
C LEU A 222 12.55 11.17 -15.03
N ARG A 223 11.39 10.68 -15.49
CA ARG A 223 10.22 11.51 -15.75
C ARG A 223 9.11 11.21 -14.77
N ARG A 224 8.43 12.25 -14.30
CA ARG A 224 7.25 12.08 -13.46
C ARG A 224 6.16 11.32 -14.23
N GLY A 225 5.48 10.39 -13.56
CA GLY A 225 4.49 9.49 -14.11
C GLY A 225 5.07 8.24 -14.78
N SER A 226 6.41 8.08 -14.81
CA SER A 226 7.08 6.87 -15.31
C SER A 226 7.82 6.15 -14.19
N PHE A 227 7.57 4.86 -14.01
CA PHE A 227 8.26 4.04 -12.99
C PHE A 227 9.71 3.68 -13.37
N ALA A 228 10.06 3.78 -14.65
CA ALA A 228 11.40 3.53 -15.14
C ALA A 228 11.69 4.31 -16.43
N THR A 229 12.97 4.60 -16.66
CA THR A 229 13.52 5.10 -17.93
C THR A 229 14.42 4.03 -18.52
N LEU A 230 14.19 3.67 -19.79
CA LEU A 230 15.03 2.74 -20.52
C LEU A 230 15.97 3.50 -21.44
N VAL A 231 17.26 3.15 -21.38
CA VAL A 231 18.28 3.57 -22.36
C VAL A 231 18.59 2.34 -23.21
N GLU A 232 18.14 2.35 -24.45
CA GLU A 232 18.22 1.22 -25.37
C GLU A 232 19.36 1.39 -26.39
N GLY A 233 19.67 0.31 -27.12
CA GLY A 233 20.66 0.35 -28.20
C GLY A 233 22.12 0.40 -27.73
N LEU A 234 22.37 0.08 -26.45
CA LEU A 234 23.73 -0.04 -25.92
C LEU A 234 24.37 -1.33 -26.44
N SER A 235 25.69 -1.33 -26.59
CA SER A 235 26.46 -2.55 -26.89
C SER A 235 27.85 -2.46 -26.27
N ALA A 236 28.65 -3.52 -26.35
CA ALA A 236 30.01 -3.52 -25.85
C ALA A 236 31.02 -3.97 -26.92
N ALA A 237 32.17 -3.28 -26.99
CA ALA A 237 33.21 -3.53 -27.98
C ALA A 237 34.17 -4.67 -27.61
N ALA A 238 34.25 -5.04 -26.33
CA ALA A 238 35.21 -6.03 -25.83
C ALA A 238 34.62 -6.88 -24.70
N PRO A 239 35.06 -8.14 -24.54
CA PRO A 239 34.68 -8.98 -23.41
C PRO A 239 35.18 -8.40 -22.08
N GLY A 240 34.47 -8.68 -20.99
CA GLY A 240 34.81 -8.18 -19.65
C GLY A 240 33.57 -7.96 -18.80
N ASP A 241 33.75 -7.55 -17.54
CA ASP A 241 32.64 -7.01 -16.76
C ASP A 241 32.54 -5.51 -17.01
N VAL A 242 31.32 -5.02 -17.20
CA VAL A 242 31.05 -3.60 -17.35
C VAL A 242 29.97 -3.12 -16.38
N HIS A 243 30.04 -1.83 -16.05
CA HIS A 243 29.11 -1.12 -15.18
C HIS A 243 28.77 0.26 -15.75
N VAL A 244 27.63 0.80 -15.31
CA VAL A 244 27.28 2.20 -15.51
C VAL A 244 27.10 2.88 -14.16
N ARG A 245 27.81 3.98 -13.94
CA ARG A 245 27.61 4.92 -12.84
C ARG A 245 26.57 5.96 -13.25
N VAL A 246 25.66 6.26 -12.33
CA VAL A 246 24.65 7.30 -12.46
C VAL A 246 25.02 8.41 -11.50
N LEU A 247 25.22 9.62 -12.04
CA LEU A 247 25.61 10.80 -11.29
C LEU A 247 24.49 11.85 -11.34
N ASP A 248 24.40 12.67 -10.31
CA ASP A 248 23.57 13.88 -10.36
C ASP A 248 24.23 14.98 -11.22
N GLU A 249 23.55 16.13 -11.33
CA GLU A 249 24.05 17.28 -12.10
C GLU A 249 25.35 17.87 -11.53
N ALA A 250 25.54 17.78 -10.20
CA ALA A 250 26.75 18.22 -9.51
C ALA A 250 27.92 17.22 -9.64
N GLY A 251 27.66 16.02 -10.20
CA GLY A 251 28.65 14.97 -10.39
C GLY A 251 28.79 14.00 -9.21
N ALA A 252 27.93 14.09 -8.20
CA ALA A 252 27.89 13.11 -7.11
C ALA A 252 27.26 11.80 -7.58
N GLU A 253 27.82 10.66 -7.16
CA GLU A 253 27.30 9.34 -7.53
C GLU A 253 26.00 9.04 -6.79
N LEU A 254 24.92 8.86 -7.55
CA LEU A 254 23.61 8.46 -7.04
C LEU A 254 23.54 6.94 -6.87
N CYS A 255 24.01 6.20 -7.87
CA CYS A 255 24.10 4.75 -7.82
C CYS A 255 25.02 4.18 -8.91
N ARG A 256 25.28 2.88 -8.82
CA ARG A 256 25.99 2.09 -9.82
C ARG A 256 25.14 0.89 -10.22
N SER A 257 25.18 0.51 -11.49
CA SER A 257 24.49 -0.68 -11.97
C SER A 257 25.09 -1.97 -11.40
N ASN A 258 24.32 -3.06 -11.46
CA ASN A 258 24.89 -4.40 -11.37
C ASN A 258 25.97 -4.61 -12.45
N PRO A 259 26.94 -5.52 -12.22
CA PRO A 259 27.83 -5.98 -13.28
C PRO A 259 27.02 -6.59 -14.42
N LEU A 260 27.45 -6.27 -15.64
CA LEU A 260 27.09 -6.98 -16.87
C LEU A 260 28.35 -7.68 -17.38
N ARG A 261 28.30 -9.01 -17.47
CA ARG A 261 29.35 -9.78 -18.13
C ARG A 261 29.17 -9.69 -19.64
N ILE A 262 30.19 -9.20 -20.34
CA ILE A 262 30.31 -9.26 -21.79
C ILE A 262 31.13 -10.48 -22.16
N ALA A 263 30.49 -11.45 -22.80
CA ALA A 263 31.11 -12.65 -23.32
C ALA A 263 31.72 -12.41 -24.71
N PRO A 264 32.75 -13.18 -25.09
CA PRO A 264 33.26 -13.19 -26.46
C PRO A 264 32.18 -13.50 -27.52
N PRO A 265 32.44 -13.16 -28.79
CA PRO A 265 31.63 -13.65 -29.89
C PRO A 265 31.54 -15.18 -29.88
N GLY A 266 30.36 -15.74 -30.13
CA GLY A 266 30.19 -17.19 -30.31
C GLY A 266 30.19 -18.07 -29.05
N THR A 267 30.23 -17.52 -27.82
CA THR A 267 29.88 -18.24 -26.58
C THR A 267 28.47 -18.90 -26.68
N ALA A 268 28.03 -19.79 -25.79
CA ALA A 268 26.60 -20.15 -25.71
C ALA A 268 26.01 -19.40 -24.51
N LEU A 269 24.92 -18.65 -24.73
CA LEU A 269 24.19 -17.94 -23.65
C LEU A 269 22.97 -18.75 -23.22
#